data_AF-A0A2G2LJD9-F1
#
_entry.id   AF-A0A2G2LJD9-F1
#
_cell.length_a   1.000
_cell.length_b   1.000
_cell.length_c   1.000
_cell.angle_alpha   90.00
_cell.angle_beta   90.00
_cell.angle_gamma   90.00
#
_symmetry.space_group_name_H-M   'P 1'
#
loop_
_entity.id
_entity.type
_entity.pdbx_description
1 polymer ?
#
loop_
_entity_poly.entity_id
_entity_poly.type
_entity_poly.pdbx_seq_one_letter_code
_entity_poly.pdbx_strand_id
1 'polypeptide(L)'
;MDDFRKMVVDTTVHFIEIAKTEAAIYIYIWALIFILTATSIIIAFYLLYRIRNFKNADLIEKIRGPAPQRKRSIVRRIKRLKAFTSSVYLTLVRNSLVLFIVGIIMPGILLGSIAAKQSWLLPGTYALELNGTPTDSIKFARADLLLFVTDQALRGSLSDTLEVFDYALTDIQNNPKNILFSIFVLFYRALSGFVAASIFYVGYRIIRAVPHVRREITKWELLLEALLEEQENKMPT
;
A
#
# COMPACT_ATOMS: atom_id res chain seq x y z
N MET A 1 37.17 24.65 36.45
CA MET A 1 36.61 24.40 35.10
C MET A 1 37.03 23.04 34.55
N ASP A 2 38.25 22.58 34.80
CA ASP A 2 38.73 21.29 34.26
C ASP A 2 38.02 20.06 34.83
N ASP A 3 37.62 20.07 36.11
CA ASP A 3 36.90 18.93 36.72
C ASP A 3 35.48 18.76 36.15
N PHE A 4 34.79 19.87 35.89
CA PHE A 4 33.48 19.83 35.22
C PHE A 4 33.62 19.29 33.80
N ARG A 5 34.66 19.70 33.07
CA ARG A 5 34.92 19.20 31.71
C ARG A 5 35.25 17.71 31.70
N LYS A 6 36.05 17.21 32.66
CA LYS A 6 36.34 15.78 32.82
C LYS A 6 35.07 14.98 33.15
N MET A 7 34.26 15.45 34.10
CA MET A 7 32.99 14.81 34.46
C MET A 7 32.05 14.70 33.25
N VAL A 8 31.90 15.76 32.45
CA VAL A 8 31.05 15.74 31.26
C VAL A 8 31.60 14.77 30.20
N VAL A 9 32.91 14.74 29.97
CA VAL A 9 33.53 13.82 29.01
C VAL A 9 33.38 12.38 29.46
N ASP A 10 33.68 12.04 30.72
CA ASP A 10 33.53 10.68 31.25
C ASP A 10 32.08 10.20 31.22
N THR A 11 31.13 11.07 31.58
CA THR A 11 29.70 10.76 31.48
C THR A 11 29.30 10.47 30.03
N THR A 12 29.77 11.30 29.09
CA THR A 12 29.47 11.13 27.65
C THR A 12 30.07 9.84 27.10
N VAL A 13 31.32 9.52 27.44
CA VAL A 13 31.98 8.28 27.03
C VAL A 13 31.26 7.06 27.61
N HIS A 14 30.85 7.11 28.88
CA HIS A 14 30.12 6.03 29.51
C HIS A 14 28.75 5.79 28.85
N PHE A 15 28.02 6.86 28.51
CA PHE A 15 26.78 6.75 27.71
C PHE A 15 27.03 6.14 26.33
N ILE A 16 28.13 6.51 25.66
CA ILE A 16 28.50 5.94 24.35
C ILE A 16 28.82 4.45 24.47
N GLU A 17 29.54 4.03 25.53
CA GLU A 17 29.85 2.63 25.78
C GLU A 17 28.59 1.80 26.05
N ILE A 18 27.68 2.31 26.90
CA ILE A 18 26.38 1.68 27.17
C ILE A 18 25.56 1.58 25.89
N ALA A 19 25.52 2.65 25.08
CA ALA A 19 24.79 2.67 23.81
C ALA A 19 25.35 1.70 22.75
N LYS A 20 26.61 1.29 22.88
CA LYS A 20 27.27 0.31 21.99
C LYS A 20 27.12 -1.14 22.48
N THR A 21 26.53 -1.37 23.65
CA THR A 21 26.29 -2.74 24.13
C THR A 21 25.37 -3.49 23.16
N GLU A 22 25.60 -4.79 22.99
CA GLU A 22 24.78 -5.64 22.11
C GLU A 22 23.29 -5.59 22.50
N ALA A 23 23.01 -5.52 23.80
CA ALA A 23 21.65 -5.39 24.34
C ALA A 23 20.99 -4.07 23.91
N ALA A 24 21.71 -2.94 23.95
CA ALA A 24 21.18 -1.66 23.51
C ALA A 24 20.86 -1.66 22.00
N ILE A 25 21.76 -2.20 21.18
CA ILE A 25 21.56 -2.34 19.73
C ILE A 25 20.32 -3.19 19.43
N TYR A 26 20.15 -4.30 20.14
CA TYR A 26 18.98 -5.16 20.01
C TYR A 26 17.68 -4.40 20.31
N ILE A 27 17.64 -3.65 21.42
CA ILE A 27 16.49 -2.82 21.80
C ILE A 27 16.20 -1.76 20.74
N TYR A 28 17.23 -1.07 20.24
CA TYR A 28 17.05 -0.04 19.21
C TYR A 28 16.47 -0.60 17.91
N ILE A 29 16.87 -1.80 17.52
CA ILE A 29 16.36 -2.40 16.29
C ILE A 29 14.92 -2.85 16.44
N TRP A 30 14.54 -3.45 17.57
CA TRP A 30 13.15 -3.77 17.84
C TRP A 30 12.27 -2.52 17.95
N ALA A 31 12.77 -1.47 18.60
CA ALA A 31 12.09 -0.18 18.64
C ALA A 31 11.89 0.38 17.22
N LEU A 32 12.92 0.32 16.37
CA LEU A 32 12.84 0.76 14.98
C LEU A 32 11.85 -0.08 14.17
N ILE A 33 11.88 -1.41 14.28
CA ILE A 33 10.93 -2.32 13.61
C ILE A 33 9.51 -1.98 14.04
N PHE A 34 9.28 -1.77 15.35
CA PHE A 34 7.97 -1.42 15.88
C PHE A 34 7.48 -0.07 15.34
N ILE A 35 8.34 0.95 15.34
CA ILE A 35 8.03 2.29 14.81
C ILE A 35 7.72 2.22 13.32
N LEU A 36 8.53 1.52 12.52
CA LEU A 36 8.31 1.37 11.09
C LEU A 36 7.01 0.62 10.79
N THR A 37 6.72 -0.43 11.56
CA THR A 37 5.47 -1.20 11.43
C THR A 37 4.27 -0.34 11.81
N ALA A 38 4.31 0.35 12.95
CA ALA A 38 3.23 1.23 13.39
C ALA A 38 2.99 2.38 12.41
N THR A 39 4.06 3.00 11.90
CA THR A 39 3.96 4.08 10.90
C THR A 39 3.35 3.56 9.60
N SER A 40 3.77 2.38 9.15
CA SER A 40 3.20 1.73 7.95
C SER A 40 1.72 1.45 8.12
N ILE A 41 1.32 0.93 9.28
CA ILE A 41 -0.08 0.68 9.65
C ILE A 41 -0.87 2.00 9.63
N ILE A 42 -0.40 3.05 10.30
CA ILE A 42 -1.08 4.35 10.37
C ILE A 42 -1.28 4.94 8.96
N ILE A 43 -0.22 4.94 8.14
CA ILE A 43 -0.30 5.44 6.76
C ILE A 43 -1.26 4.59 5.93
N ALA A 44 -1.20 3.26 6.05
CA ALA A 44 -2.12 2.37 5.38
C ALA A 44 -3.57 2.68 5.77
N PHE A 45 -3.89 2.75 7.06
CA PHE A 45 -5.23 3.10 7.55
C PHE A 45 -5.70 4.48 7.11
N TYR A 46 -4.80 5.48 7.11
CA TYR A 46 -5.11 6.82 6.62
C TYR A 46 -5.47 6.81 5.12
N LEU A 47 -4.67 6.11 4.30
CA LEU A 47 -4.92 5.97 2.86
C LEU A 47 -6.19 5.16 2.58
N LEU A 48 -6.41 4.09 3.33
CA LEU A 48 -7.62 3.28 3.31
C LEU A 48 -8.86 4.11 3.60
N TYR A 49 -8.83 4.92 4.66
CA TYR A 49 -9.91 5.82 5.02
C TYR A 49 -10.20 6.82 3.89
N ARG A 50 -9.16 7.44 3.34
CA ARG A 50 -9.28 8.38 2.22
C ARG A 50 -9.89 7.73 0.98
N ILE A 51 -9.45 6.52 0.66
CA ILE A 51 -9.92 5.72 -0.45
C ILE A 51 -11.39 5.29 -0.26
N ARG A 52 -11.75 4.85 0.95
CA ARG A 52 -13.10 4.36 1.26
C ARG A 52 -14.14 5.48 1.20
N ASN A 53 -13.77 6.68 1.64
CA ASN A 53 -14.68 7.83 1.67
C ASN A 53 -14.88 8.52 0.33
N PHE A 54 -14.11 8.14 -0.69
CA PHE A 54 -14.30 8.64 -2.05
C PHE A 54 -15.70 8.26 -2.58
N LYS A 55 -16.49 9.21 -3.07
CA LYS A 55 -17.85 8.94 -3.57
C LYS A 55 -17.85 8.90 -5.10
N ASN A 56 -18.76 8.11 -5.70
CA ASN A 56 -18.94 8.11 -7.16
C ASN A 56 -19.34 9.49 -7.70
N ALA A 57 -20.04 10.29 -6.88
CA ALA A 57 -20.35 11.68 -7.19
C ALA A 57 -19.12 12.58 -7.28
N ASP A 58 -17.98 12.17 -6.72
CA ASP A 58 -16.72 12.92 -6.78
C ASP A 58 -15.97 12.65 -8.11
N LEU A 59 -16.40 11.65 -8.90
CA LEU A 59 -15.88 11.40 -10.25
C LEU A 59 -16.55 12.26 -11.33
N ILE A 60 -17.74 12.80 -11.04
CA ILE A 60 -18.49 13.66 -11.94
C ILE A 60 -18.45 15.05 -11.35
N GLU A 61 -17.75 15.97 -12.01
CA GLU A 61 -17.74 17.37 -11.60
C GLU A 61 -19.19 17.91 -11.61
N LYS A 62 -19.73 18.27 -10.43
CA LYS A 62 -21.01 18.99 -10.35
C LYS A 62 -20.83 20.41 -10.84
N ILE A 63 -20.85 20.58 -12.16
CA ILE A 63 -20.75 21.90 -12.79
C ILE A 63 -22.05 22.66 -12.49
N ARG A 64 -21.95 23.67 -11.62
CA ARG A 64 -23.06 24.58 -11.29
C ARG A 64 -23.29 25.56 -12.45
N GLY A 65 -24.56 25.79 -12.78
CA GLY A 65 -24.98 26.79 -13.77
C GLY A 65 -25.76 26.19 -14.95
N PRO A 66 -26.38 27.06 -15.78
CA PRO A 66 -27.17 26.63 -16.92
C PRO A 66 -26.33 25.86 -17.96
N ALA A 67 -26.99 25.00 -18.73
CA ALA A 67 -26.33 24.26 -19.81
C ALA A 67 -25.73 25.23 -20.84
N PRO A 68 -24.44 25.12 -21.20
CA PRO A 68 -23.81 26.01 -22.17
C PRO A 68 -24.43 25.80 -23.55
N GLN A 69 -24.92 26.88 -24.15
CA GLN A 69 -25.50 26.87 -25.50
C GLN A 69 -24.47 27.20 -26.61
N ARG A 70 -23.33 27.79 -26.26
CA ARG A 70 -22.30 28.21 -27.23
C ARG A 70 -21.27 27.11 -27.45
N LYS A 71 -20.91 26.83 -28.72
CA LYS A 71 -19.87 25.89 -29.16
C LYS A 71 -18.59 25.96 -28.32
N ARG A 72 -18.00 27.16 -28.20
CA ARG A 72 -16.76 27.39 -27.42
C ARG A 72 -16.91 26.97 -25.95
N SER A 73 -18.08 27.17 -25.35
CA SER A 73 -18.35 26.81 -23.97
C SER A 73 -18.55 25.31 -23.79
N ILE A 74 -19.18 24.62 -24.76
CA ILE A 74 -19.34 23.15 -24.77
C ILE A 74 -17.97 22.47 -24.89
N VAL A 75 -17.11 22.91 -25.82
CA VAL A 75 -15.75 22.37 -25.97
C VAL A 75 -14.93 22.53 -24.68
N ARG A 76 -15.00 23.70 -24.04
CA ARG A 76 -14.34 23.94 -22.74
C ARG A 76 -14.89 23.00 -21.65
N ARG A 77 -16.20 22.74 -21.65
CA ARG A 77 -16.84 21.84 -20.68
C ARG A 77 -16.38 20.39 -20.87
N ILE A 78 -16.34 19.89 -22.10
CA ILE A 78 -15.80 18.55 -22.41
C ILE A 78 -14.34 18.44 -21.96
N LYS A 79 -13.50 19.42 -22.31
CA LYS A 79 -12.08 19.43 -21.92
C LYS A 79 -11.92 19.43 -20.40
N ARG A 80 -12.74 20.20 -19.68
CA ARG A 80 -12.72 20.25 -18.21
C ARG A 80 -13.14 18.90 -17.60
N LEU A 81 -14.24 18.30 -18.08
CA LEU A 81 -14.69 16.99 -17.59
C LEU A 81 -13.64 15.89 -17.81
N LYS A 82 -13.00 15.86 -18.99
CA LYS A 82 -11.89 14.93 -19.28
C LYS A 82 -10.70 15.16 -18.34
N ALA A 83 -10.30 16.42 -18.14
CA ALA A 83 -9.17 16.77 -17.25
C ALA A 83 -9.46 16.44 -15.78
N PHE A 84 -10.66 16.74 -15.29
CA PHE A 84 -11.09 16.43 -13.93
C PHE A 84 -11.14 14.91 -13.69
N THR A 85 -11.74 14.16 -14.60
CA THR A 85 -11.79 12.69 -14.49
C THR A 85 -10.39 12.09 -14.45
N SER A 86 -9.49 12.55 -15.33
CA SER A 86 -8.11 12.09 -15.39
C SER A 86 -7.33 12.40 -14.11
N SER A 87 -7.47 13.60 -13.55
CA SER A 87 -6.78 13.97 -12.31
C SER A 87 -7.25 13.17 -11.10
N VAL A 88 -8.56 12.91 -11.02
CA VAL A 88 -9.15 12.08 -9.97
C VAL A 88 -8.69 10.63 -10.09
N TYR A 89 -8.71 10.06 -11.31
CA TYR A 89 -8.20 8.72 -11.58
C TYR A 89 -6.71 8.59 -11.20
N LEU A 90 -5.87 9.53 -11.63
CA LEU A 90 -4.44 9.54 -11.30
C LEU A 90 -4.22 9.60 -9.79
N THR A 91 -5.03 10.39 -9.07
CA THR A 91 -4.95 10.49 -7.60
C THR A 91 -5.31 9.17 -6.93
N LEU A 92 -6.35 8.48 -7.40
CA LEU A 92 -6.76 7.16 -6.88
C LEU A 92 -5.69 6.10 -7.15
N VAL A 93 -5.15 6.06 -8.36
CA VAL A 93 -4.07 5.13 -8.73
C VAL A 93 -2.84 5.38 -7.87
N ARG A 94 -2.41 6.65 -7.73
CA ARG A 94 -1.26 7.01 -6.89
C ARG A 94 -1.48 6.59 -5.44
N ASN A 95 -2.64 6.88 -4.86
CA ASN A 95 -2.93 6.49 -3.48
C ASN A 95 -2.98 4.97 -3.31
N SER A 96 -3.50 4.24 -4.31
CA SER A 96 -3.53 2.78 -4.30
C SER A 96 -2.12 2.18 -4.40
N LEU A 97 -1.25 2.76 -5.22
CA LEU A 97 0.17 2.36 -5.31
C LEU A 97 0.91 2.61 -4.00
N VAL A 98 0.74 3.80 -3.38
CA VAL A 98 1.36 4.09 -2.08
C VAL A 98 0.82 3.14 -1.01
N LEU A 99 -0.48 2.85 -1.02
CA LEU A 99 -1.08 1.87 -0.10
C LEU A 99 -0.49 0.47 -0.31
N PHE A 100 -0.29 0.04 -1.55
CA PHE A 100 0.36 -1.24 -1.85
C PHE A 100 1.80 -1.29 -1.33
N ILE A 101 2.59 -0.24 -1.57
CA ILE A 101 3.97 -0.16 -1.12
C ILE A 101 4.06 -0.19 0.40
N VAL A 102 3.29 0.67 1.08
CA VAL A 102 3.37 0.82 2.54
C VAL A 102 2.64 -0.30 3.28
N GLY A 103 1.60 -0.87 2.69
CA GLY A 103 0.79 -1.92 3.31
C GLY A 103 1.27 -3.34 3.03
N ILE A 104 1.98 -3.59 1.92
CA ILE A 104 2.42 -4.93 1.53
C ILE A 104 3.94 -5.01 1.38
N ILE A 105 4.55 -4.11 0.60
CA ILE A 105 5.98 -4.22 0.28
C ILE A 105 6.85 -3.92 1.51
N MET A 106 6.66 -2.78 2.17
CA MET A 106 7.48 -2.40 3.34
C MET A 106 7.35 -3.41 4.50
N PRO A 107 6.14 -3.80 4.94
CA PRO A 107 5.98 -4.82 5.97
C PRO A 107 6.54 -6.18 5.55
N GLY A 108 6.42 -6.54 4.26
CA GLY A 108 7.01 -7.77 3.72
C GLY A 108 8.54 -7.77 3.76
N ILE A 109 9.17 -6.63 3.42
CA ILE A 109 10.63 -6.47 3.54
C ILE A 109 11.06 -6.58 5.01
N LEU A 110 10.31 -5.98 5.94
CA LEU A 110 10.59 -6.11 7.38
C LEU A 110 10.49 -7.58 7.81
N LEU A 111 9.41 -8.27 7.43
CA LEU A 111 9.21 -9.69 7.76
C LEU A 111 10.34 -10.56 7.21
N GLY A 112 10.69 -10.40 5.94
CA GLY A 112 11.79 -11.12 5.30
C GLY A 112 13.16 -10.79 5.93
N SER A 113 13.36 -9.55 6.38
CA SER A 113 14.59 -9.14 7.08
C SER A 113 14.69 -9.78 8.47
N ILE A 114 13.58 -9.87 9.21
CA ILE A 114 13.52 -10.56 10.50
C ILE A 114 13.87 -12.05 10.31
N ALA A 115 13.26 -12.69 9.30
CA ALA A 115 13.54 -14.08 8.98
C ALA A 115 15.01 -14.28 8.55
N ALA A 116 15.55 -13.42 7.69
CA ALA A 116 16.94 -13.51 7.22
C ALA A 116 17.95 -13.37 8.36
N LYS A 117 17.66 -12.50 9.34
CA LYS A 117 18.53 -12.18 10.48
C LYS A 117 18.07 -12.84 11.79
N GLN A 118 17.34 -13.95 11.71
CA GLN A 118 16.74 -14.61 12.87
C GLN A 118 17.78 -15.03 13.93
N SER A 119 18.99 -15.42 13.54
CA SER A 119 20.05 -15.83 14.48
C SER A 119 20.44 -14.71 15.46
N TRP A 120 20.24 -13.46 15.06
CA TRP A 120 20.53 -12.29 15.88
C TRP A 120 19.28 -11.65 16.48
N LEU A 121 18.17 -11.61 15.73
CA LEU A 121 16.92 -10.97 16.18
C LEU A 121 16.07 -11.86 17.09
N LEU A 122 16.18 -13.18 16.93
CA LEU A 122 15.35 -14.18 17.60
C LEU A 122 16.24 -15.28 18.24
N PRO A 123 17.19 -14.91 19.11
CA PRO A 123 18.15 -15.87 19.66
C PRO A 123 17.46 -17.02 20.39
N GLY A 124 17.93 -18.24 20.16
CA GLY A 124 17.38 -19.47 20.78
C GLY A 124 16.09 -19.99 20.16
N THR A 125 15.59 -19.37 19.08
CA THR A 125 14.39 -19.83 18.36
C THR A 125 14.57 -19.69 16.86
N TYR A 126 13.80 -20.46 16.09
CA TYR A 126 13.76 -20.34 14.63
C TYR A 126 12.44 -19.66 14.23
N ALA A 127 12.51 -18.67 13.35
CA ALA A 127 11.38 -18.01 12.71
C ALA A 127 10.66 -18.92 11.71
N LEU A 128 11.42 -19.76 11.01
CA LEU A 128 10.94 -20.55 9.88
C LEU A 128 11.14 -22.05 10.08
N GLU A 129 10.25 -22.81 9.46
CA GLU A 129 10.32 -24.26 9.34
C GLU A 129 10.37 -24.63 7.86
N LEU A 130 11.16 -25.65 7.52
CA LEU A 130 11.16 -26.29 6.21
C LEU A 130 10.63 -27.71 6.40
N ASN A 131 9.53 -28.07 5.73
CA ASN A 131 8.89 -29.38 5.87
C ASN A 131 8.61 -29.76 7.34
N GLY A 132 8.17 -28.79 8.15
CA GLY A 132 7.89 -28.98 9.58
C GLY A 132 9.12 -29.08 10.49
N THR A 133 10.33 -28.87 9.94
CA THR A 133 11.57 -28.85 10.72
C THR A 133 12.09 -27.43 10.93
N PRO A 134 12.24 -26.96 12.19
CA PRO A 134 12.83 -25.66 12.50
C PRO A 134 14.21 -25.51 11.86
N THR A 135 14.37 -24.47 11.05
CA THR A 135 15.53 -24.33 10.16
C THR A 135 16.15 -22.93 10.26
N ASP A 136 17.48 -22.91 10.32
CA ASP A 136 18.29 -21.68 10.34
C ASP A 136 18.22 -20.92 9.01
N SER A 137 18.35 -19.60 9.06
CA SER A 137 18.15 -18.72 7.91
C SER A 137 19.28 -18.83 6.91
N ILE A 138 20.44 -19.30 7.37
CA ILE A 138 21.59 -19.59 6.53
C ILE A 138 21.26 -20.65 5.47
N LYS A 139 20.28 -21.53 5.74
CA LYS A 139 19.87 -22.57 4.78
C LYS A 139 18.93 -22.06 3.69
N PHE A 140 18.36 -20.86 3.84
CA PHE A 140 17.42 -20.30 2.87
C PHE A 140 18.14 -19.35 1.91
N ALA A 141 17.91 -19.53 0.62
CA ALA A 141 18.30 -18.54 -0.37
C ALA A 141 17.43 -17.28 -0.22
N ARG A 142 17.92 -16.14 -0.74
CA ARG A 142 17.12 -14.90 -0.77
C ARG A 142 15.80 -15.07 -1.53
N ALA A 143 15.81 -15.90 -2.58
CA ALA A 143 14.62 -16.23 -3.35
C ALA A 143 13.58 -16.97 -2.50
N ASP A 144 14.01 -17.89 -1.64
CA ASP A 144 13.14 -18.65 -0.76
C ASP A 144 12.43 -17.76 0.26
N LEU A 145 13.16 -16.80 0.83
CA LEU A 145 12.58 -15.81 1.75
C LEU A 145 11.61 -14.88 1.03
N LEU A 146 11.90 -14.49 -0.22
CA LEU A 146 10.98 -13.70 -1.03
C LEU A 146 9.70 -14.49 -1.35
N LEU A 147 9.83 -15.77 -1.69
CA LEU A 147 8.70 -16.67 -1.91
C LEU A 147 7.87 -16.84 -0.64
N PHE A 148 8.51 -17.02 0.51
CA PHE A 148 7.82 -17.06 1.80
C PHE A 148 7.01 -15.77 2.05
N VAL A 149 7.61 -14.60 1.91
CA VAL A 149 6.91 -13.31 2.11
C VAL A 149 5.76 -13.16 1.12
N THR A 150 5.98 -13.54 -0.14
CA THR A 150 4.94 -13.49 -1.18
C THR A 150 3.79 -14.44 -0.86
N ASP A 151 4.10 -15.66 -0.41
CA ASP A 151 3.13 -16.65 0.07
C ASP A 151 2.30 -16.09 1.23
N GLN A 152 2.93 -15.43 2.21
CA GLN A 152 2.21 -14.79 3.31
C GLN A 152 1.30 -13.65 2.82
N ALA A 153 1.76 -12.83 1.87
CA ALA A 153 0.97 -11.75 1.31
C ALA A 153 -0.26 -12.27 0.55
N LEU A 154 -0.07 -13.35 -0.22
CA LEU A 154 -1.13 -14.02 -0.98
C LEU A 154 -2.13 -14.72 -0.07
N ARG A 155 -1.66 -15.48 0.94
CA ARG A 155 -2.53 -16.08 1.95
C ARG A 155 -3.31 -15.02 2.72
N GLY A 156 -2.73 -13.86 3.00
CA GLY A 156 -3.48 -12.76 3.62
C GLY A 156 -4.54 -12.14 2.69
N SER A 157 -4.24 -12.01 1.39
CA SER A 157 -5.13 -11.35 0.42
C SER A 157 -6.21 -12.26 -0.18
N LEU A 158 -5.93 -13.56 -0.30
CA LEU A 158 -6.75 -14.57 -0.97
C LEU A 158 -7.01 -15.80 -0.09
N SER A 159 -6.90 -15.64 1.24
CA SER A 159 -6.87 -16.75 2.24
C SER A 159 -7.79 -17.92 1.89
N ASP A 160 -9.06 -17.62 1.62
CA ASP A 160 -10.09 -18.62 1.37
C ASP A 160 -9.88 -19.37 0.04
N THR A 161 -9.46 -18.67 -1.02
CA THR A 161 -9.22 -19.27 -2.33
C THR A 161 -8.01 -20.20 -2.31
N LEU A 162 -6.90 -19.79 -1.69
CA LEU A 162 -5.66 -20.58 -1.72
C LEU A 162 -5.74 -21.82 -0.83
N GLU A 163 -6.45 -21.73 0.30
CA GLU A 163 -6.68 -22.85 1.20
C GLU A 163 -7.57 -23.92 0.56
N VAL A 164 -8.61 -23.53 -0.19
CA VAL A 164 -9.48 -24.47 -0.92
C VAL A 164 -8.73 -25.27 -1.99
N PHE A 165 -7.72 -24.66 -2.63
CA PHE A 165 -6.93 -25.33 -3.68
C PHE A 165 -5.60 -25.91 -3.19
N ASP A 166 -5.35 -25.90 -1.87
CA ASP A 166 -4.09 -26.32 -1.24
C ASP A 166 -2.84 -25.75 -1.94
N TYR A 167 -2.93 -24.50 -2.36
CA TYR A 167 -1.88 -23.87 -3.14
C TYR A 167 -0.88 -23.16 -2.21
N ALA A 168 0.34 -23.70 -2.14
CA ALA A 168 1.47 -23.08 -1.46
C ALA A 168 2.55 -22.72 -2.48
N LEU A 169 3.11 -21.51 -2.39
CA LEU A 169 4.24 -21.11 -3.24
C LEU A 169 5.57 -21.70 -2.78
N THR A 170 5.65 -22.17 -1.52
CA THR A 170 6.86 -22.68 -0.91
C THR A 170 6.54 -23.65 0.22
N ASP A 171 7.45 -24.60 0.44
CA ASP A 171 7.41 -25.53 1.59
C ASP A 171 7.89 -24.88 2.91
N ILE A 172 8.29 -23.61 2.84
CA ILE A 172 8.74 -22.82 3.98
C ILE A 172 7.52 -22.26 4.72
N GLN A 173 7.46 -22.54 6.01
CA GLN A 173 6.36 -22.12 6.86
C GLN A 173 6.86 -21.33 8.06
N ASN A 174 5.95 -20.57 8.66
CA ASN A 174 6.19 -19.90 9.93
C ASN A 174 6.30 -20.93 11.05
N ASN A 175 7.33 -20.84 11.89
CA ASN A 175 7.45 -21.67 13.09
C ASN A 175 6.47 -21.21 14.18
N PRO A 176 5.43 -21.99 14.52
CA PRO A 176 4.45 -21.58 15.52
C PRO A 176 5.03 -21.49 16.94
N LYS A 177 6.16 -22.14 17.21
CA LYS A 177 6.85 -22.05 18.52
C LYS A 177 7.49 -20.67 18.71
N ASN A 178 7.77 -19.95 17.62
CA ASN A 178 8.22 -18.57 17.70
C ASN A 178 7.02 -17.62 17.70
N ILE A 179 6.48 -17.39 18.91
CA ILE A 179 5.28 -16.57 19.11
C ILE A 179 5.47 -15.15 18.57
N LEU A 180 6.64 -14.55 18.80
CA LEU A 180 6.91 -13.17 18.37
C LEU A 180 6.87 -13.06 16.84
N PHE A 181 7.59 -13.92 16.13
CA PHE A 181 7.59 -13.93 14.67
C PHE A 181 6.21 -14.28 14.10
N SER A 182 5.51 -15.24 14.72
CA SER A 182 4.15 -15.63 14.35
C SER A 182 3.15 -14.46 14.44
N ILE A 183 3.27 -13.63 15.47
CA ILE A 183 2.45 -12.41 15.61
C ILE A 183 2.72 -11.43 14.46
N PHE A 184 3.99 -11.24 14.07
CA PHE A 184 4.32 -10.41 12.90
C PHE A 184 3.75 -10.97 11.60
N VAL A 185 3.84 -12.30 11.38
CA VAL A 185 3.23 -12.97 10.22
C VAL A 185 1.72 -12.76 10.21
N LEU A 186 1.04 -12.92 11.36
CA LEU A 186 -0.40 -12.70 11.48
C LEU A 186 -0.78 -11.26 11.13
N PHE A 187 -0.09 -10.27 11.70
CA PHE A 187 -0.32 -8.86 11.37
C PHE A 187 -0.08 -8.56 9.91
N TYR A 188 0.98 -9.13 9.33
CA TYR A 188 1.28 -8.97 7.92
C TYR A 188 0.17 -9.52 7.02
N ARG A 189 -0.32 -10.74 7.30
CA ARG A 189 -1.44 -11.35 6.59
C ARG A 189 -2.72 -10.53 6.70
N ALA A 190 -3.05 -10.05 7.91
CA ALA A 190 -4.23 -9.22 8.12
C ALA A 190 -4.14 -7.90 7.32
N LEU A 191 -2.97 -7.25 7.36
CA LEU A 191 -2.73 -5.99 6.65
C LEU A 191 -2.79 -6.20 5.12
N SER A 192 -2.18 -7.26 4.58
CA SER A 192 -2.24 -7.55 3.15
C SER A 192 -3.67 -7.84 2.69
N GLY A 193 -4.46 -8.54 3.51
CA GLY A 193 -5.90 -8.73 3.31
C GLY A 193 -6.67 -7.42 3.19
N PHE A 194 -6.51 -6.51 4.16
CA PHE A 194 -7.16 -5.21 4.14
C PHE A 194 -6.75 -4.35 2.93
N VAL A 195 -5.47 -4.35 2.58
CA VAL A 195 -4.95 -3.61 1.42
C VAL A 195 -5.54 -4.16 0.13
N ALA A 196 -5.50 -5.49 -0.06
CA ALA A 196 -6.03 -6.14 -1.25
C ALA A 196 -7.53 -5.86 -1.41
N ALA A 197 -8.32 -6.10 -0.37
CA ALA A 197 -9.76 -5.84 -0.38
C ALA A 197 -10.08 -4.38 -0.77
N SER A 198 -9.25 -3.45 -0.32
CA SER A 198 -9.45 -2.02 -0.59
C SER A 198 -9.05 -1.62 -2.01
N ILE A 199 -7.98 -2.19 -2.55
CA ILE A 199 -7.61 -2.02 -3.96
C ILE A 199 -8.71 -2.60 -4.86
N PHE A 200 -9.21 -3.81 -4.56
CA PHE A 200 -10.34 -4.41 -5.28
C PHE A 200 -11.59 -3.53 -5.21
N TYR A 201 -11.91 -3.00 -4.03
CA TYR A 201 -13.05 -2.11 -3.84
C TYR A 201 -12.93 -0.81 -4.67
N VAL A 202 -11.75 -0.21 -4.74
CA VAL A 202 -11.48 0.95 -5.61
C VAL A 202 -11.62 0.58 -7.07
N GLY A 203 -10.99 -0.51 -7.49
CA GLY A 203 -11.06 -1.00 -8.87
C GLY A 203 -12.51 -1.19 -9.30
N TYR A 204 -13.30 -1.89 -8.49
CA TYR A 204 -14.73 -2.08 -8.72
C TYR A 204 -15.48 -0.75 -8.89
N ARG A 205 -15.23 0.24 -8.02
CA ARG A 205 -15.90 1.55 -8.11
C ARG A 205 -15.49 2.34 -9.35
N ILE A 206 -14.21 2.31 -9.72
CA ILE A 206 -13.73 2.93 -10.96
C ILE A 206 -14.41 2.29 -12.16
N ILE A 207 -14.41 0.95 -12.25
CA ILE A 207 -15.05 0.20 -13.35
C ILE A 207 -16.53 0.57 -13.47
N ARG A 208 -17.25 0.70 -12.35
CA ARG A 208 -18.68 1.06 -12.36
C ARG A 208 -18.92 2.53 -12.74
N ALA A 209 -17.99 3.42 -12.44
CA ALA A 209 -18.12 4.85 -12.70
C ALA A 209 -17.72 5.27 -14.12
N VAL A 210 -16.75 4.58 -14.74
CA VAL A 210 -16.27 4.87 -16.11
C VAL A 210 -17.41 4.96 -17.13
N PRO A 211 -18.41 4.04 -17.18
CA PRO A 211 -19.53 4.15 -18.10
C PRO A 211 -20.36 5.41 -17.91
N HIS A 212 -20.54 5.88 -16.68
CA HIS A 212 -21.33 7.07 -16.37
C HIS A 212 -20.63 8.34 -16.89
N VAL A 213 -19.33 8.45 -16.64
CA VAL A 213 -18.53 9.57 -17.15
C VAL A 213 -18.48 9.56 -18.68
N ARG A 214 -18.31 8.38 -19.30
CA ARG A 214 -18.32 8.25 -20.76
C ARG A 214 -19.65 8.70 -21.35
N ARG A 215 -20.78 8.29 -20.76
CA ARG A 215 -22.11 8.74 -21.18
C ARG A 215 -22.27 10.26 -21.09
N GLU A 216 -21.79 10.90 -20.03
CA GLU A 216 -21.84 12.36 -19.92
C GLU A 216 -21.01 13.05 -20.99
N ILE A 217 -19.78 12.59 -21.23
CA ILE A 217 -18.91 13.14 -22.27
C ILE A 217 -19.56 12.99 -23.64
N THR A 218 -20.08 11.81 -23.98
CA THR A 218 -20.75 11.55 -25.26
C THR A 218 -21.98 12.42 -25.46
N LYS A 219 -22.78 12.68 -24.41
CA LYS A 219 -23.90 13.63 -24.49
C LYS A 219 -23.46 15.03 -24.93
N TRP A 220 -22.36 15.52 -24.38
CA TRP A 220 -21.83 16.84 -24.76
C TRP A 220 -21.18 16.85 -26.14
N GLU A 221 -20.55 15.74 -26.55
CA GLU A 221 -19.99 15.57 -27.90
C GLU A 221 -21.11 15.57 -28.96
N LEU A 222 -22.20 14.83 -28.75
CA LEU A 222 -23.37 14.83 -29.64
C LEU A 222 -24.04 16.22 -29.74
N LEU A 223 -24.15 16.94 -28.61
CA LEU A 223 -24.66 18.33 -28.63
C LEU A 223 -23.74 19.27 -29.41
N LEU A 224 -22.43 19.03 -29.37
CA LEU A 224 -21.48 19.82 -30.14
C LEU A 224 -21.62 19.55 -31.64
N GLU A 225 -21.79 18.29 -32.04
CA GLU A 225 -22.01 17.87 -33.43
C GLU A 225 -23.30 18.47 -34.00
N ALA A 226 -24.42 18.36 -33.28
CA ALA A 226 -25.70 18.96 -33.73
C ALA A 226 -25.61 20.47 -33.96
N LEU A 227 -24.85 21.19 -33.11
CA LEU A 227 -24.61 22.63 -33.28
C LEU A 227 -23.71 22.96 -34.47
N LEU A 228 -22.83 22.04 -34.88
CA LEU A 228 -21.99 22.22 -36.07
C LEU A 228 -22.83 22.09 -37.34
N GLU A 229 -23.67 21.06 -37.41
CA GLU A 229 -24.57 20.79 -38.53
C GLU A 229 -25.57 21.94 -38.73
N GLU A 230 -26.12 22.48 -37.64
CA GLU A 230 -27.04 23.64 -37.72
C GLU A 230 -26.35 24.91 -38.25
N GLN A 231 -25.06 25.09 -37.95
CA GLN A 231 -24.29 26.24 -38.47
C GLN A 231 -23.92 26.06 -39.94
N GLU A 232 -23.61 24.84 -40.37
CA GLU A 232 -23.30 24.51 -41.76
C GLU A 232 -24.51 24.71 -42.67
N ASN A 233 -25.69 24.24 -42.24
CA ASN A 233 -26.96 24.47 -42.96
C ASN A 233 -27.40 25.94 -43.00
N LYS A 234 -26.91 26.78 -42.10
CA LYS A 234 -27.22 28.23 -42.05
C LYS A 234 -26.28 29.09 -42.88
N MET A 235 -25.22 28.53 -43.46
CA MET A 235 -24.37 29.20 -44.44
C MET A 235 -24.73 28.71 -45.85
N PRO A 236 -25.78 29.26 -46.49
CA PRO A 236 -25.99 29.01 -47.91
C PRO A 236 -24.78 29.57 -48.67
N THR A 237 -24.20 28.71 -49.50
CA THR A 237 -23.25 29.06 -50.57
C THR A 237 -23.77 30.18 -51.45
#